data_AF-A0A495QUG5-F1
#
_entry.id   AF-A0A495QUG5-F1
#
_cell.length_a   1.000
_cell.length_b   1.000
_cell.length_c   1.000
_cell.angle_alpha   90.00
_cell.angle_beta   90.00
_cell.angle_gamma   90.00
#
_symmetry.space_group_name_H-M   'P 1'
#
loop_
_entity.id
_entity.type
_entity.pdbx_description
1 polymer ?
#
loop_
_entity_poly.entity_id
_entity_poly.type
_entity_poly.pdbx_seq_one_letter_code
_entity_poly.pdbx_strand_id
1 'polypeptide(L)'
;MAVWVLCALGWGAVLAGLRNGVHGAARGPSLFAHAITPAGVVLTFSLLGFGSLYATIALAAEWWALLLVTGFRPKRLLVTGGLGRLAAWAAVTVLGTWTATRLVFQV
;
A
#
# COMPACT_ATOMS: atom_id res chain seq x y z
N MET A 1 13.20 -1.88 -12.67
CA MET A 1 13.63 -0.94 -11.61
C MET A 1 12.55 0.06 -11.22
N ALA A 2 11.86 0.70 -12.15
CA ALA A 2 10.83 1.72 -11.85
C ALA A 2 9.77 1.29 -10.82
N VAL A 3 9.21 0.07 -10.95
CA VAL A 3 8.18 -0.44 -10.03
C VAL A 3 8.70 -0.56 -8.59
N TRP A 4 9.94 -0.99 -8.39
CA TRP A 4 10.55 -1.12 -7.07
C TRP A 4 10.76 0.24 -6.41
N VAL A 5 11.18 1.26 -7.19
CA VAL A 5 11.33 2.63 -6.71
C VAL A 5 9.97 3.22 -6.33
N LEU A 6 8.95 3.08 -7.19
CA LEU A 6 7.59 3.52 -6.90
C LEU A 6 7.01 2.86 -5.65
N CYS A 7 7.30 1.56 -5.47
CA CYS A 7 6.92 0.80 -4.30
C CYS A 7 7.60 1.37 -3.03
N ALA A 8 8.91 1.55 -3.05
CA ALA A 8 9.67 2.11 -1.93
C ALA A 8 9.21 3.54 -1.56
N LEU A 9 8.94 4.38 -2.55
CA LEU A 9 8.43 5.74 -2.34
C LEU A 9 7.02 5.73 -1.75
N GLY A 10 6.11 4.89 -2.28
CA GLY A 10 4.77 4.72 -1.73
C GLY A 10 4.80 4.27 -0.27
N TRP A 11 5.63 3.27 0.05
CA TRP A 11 5.83 2.79 1.40
C TRP A 11 6.30 3.90 2.35
N GLY A 12 7.34 4.63 1.93
CA GLY A 12 7.94 5.69 2.72
C GLY A 12 6.99 6.86 2.96
N ALA A 13 6.22 7.24 1.93
CA ALA A 13 5.22 8.30 2.04
C ALA A 13 4.09 7.93 3.00
N VAL A 14 3.58 6.69 2.95
CA VAL A 14 2.59 6.20 3.93
C VAL A 14 3.19 6.15 5.33
N LEU A 15 4.42 5.66 5.48
CA LEU A 15 5.11 5.63 6.78
C LEU A 15 5.26 7.03 7.37
N ALA A 16 5.68 8.01 6.58
CA ALA A 16 5.78 9.41 7.00
C ALA A 16 4.41 9.97 7.41
N GLY A 17 3.37 9.70 6.62
CA GLY A 17 1.99 10.10 6.92
C GLY A 17 1.44 9.48 8.21
N LEU A 18 1.77 8.22 8.49
CA LEU A 18 1.41 7.55 9.75
C LEU A 18 2.21 8.12 10.93
N ARG A 19 3.53 8.32 10.78
CA ARG A 19 4.41 8.87 11.82
C ARG A 19 3.98 10.26 12.29
N ASN A 20 3.52 11.09 11.36
CA ASN A 20 3.04 12.46 11.61
C ASN A 20 1.55 12.53 11.96
N GLY A 21 0.80 11.45 11.69
CA GLY A 21 -0.64 11.46 11.74
C GLY A 21 -1.24 10.78 12.97
N VAL A 22 -0.70 9.62 13.33
CA VAL A 22 -1.22 8.75 14.38
C VAL A 22 -0.49 9.04 15.69
N HIS A 23 -1.26 9.26 16.76
CA HIS A 23 -0.76 9.62 18.08
C HIS A 23 -1.32 8.66 19.13
N GLY A 24 -0.69 8.64 20.32
CA GLY A 24 -1.11 7.79 21.44
C GLY A 24 -0.82 6.31 21.23
N ALA A 25 -1.55 5.46 21.97
CA ALA A 25 -1.31 4.01 22.04
C ALA A 25 -1.37 3.29 20.68
N ALA A 26 -2.13 3.82 19.71
CA ALA A 26 -2.24 3.24 18.38
C ALA A 26 -1.00 3.44 17.49
N ARG A 27 -0.09 4.36 17.84
CA ARG A 27 1.06 4.73 16.97
C ARG A 27 2.03 3.58 16.77
N GLY A 28 2.50 2.95 17.85
CA GLY A 28 3.46 1.84 17.79
C GLY A 28 2.95 0.68 16.92
N PRO A 29 1.78 0.11 17.22
CA PRO A 29 1.19 -0.96 16.43
C PRO A 29 0.97 -0.58 14.96
N SER A 30 0.51 0.64 14.67
CA SER A 30 0.28 1.08 13.28
C SER A 30 1.59 1.14 12.48
N LEU A 31 2.65 1.67 13.08
CA LEU A 31 3.96 1.78 12.42
C LEU A 31 4.62 0.41 12.25
N PHE A 32 4.51 -0.45 13.27
CA PHE A 32 5.04 -1.81 13.20
C PHE A 32 4.34 -2.62 12.11
N ALA A 33 3.00 -2.62 12.10
CA ALA A 33 2.21 -3.32 11.08
C ALA A 33 2.61 -2.90 9.66
N HIS A 34 2.72 -1.59 9.41
CA HIS A 34 3.15 -1.05 8.10
C HIS A 34 4.59 -1.42 7.75
N ALA A 35 5.49 -1.50 8.75
CA ALA A 35 6.88 -1.85 8.52
C ALA A 35 7.06 -3.32 8.13
N ILE A 36 6.26 -4.23 8.69
CA ILE A 36 6.33 -5.66 8.37
C ILE A 36 5.53 -6.06 7.13
N THR A 37 4.59 -5.22 6.67
CA THR A 37 3.74 -5.52 5.50
C THR A 37 4.54 -5.94 4.26
N PRO A 38 5.62 -5.26 3.84
CA PRO A 38 6.34 -5.65 2.64
C PRO A 38 6.92 -7.07 2.73
N ALA A 39 7.51 -7.42 3.88
CA ALA A 39 8.07 -8.74 4.10
C ALA A 39 6.99 -9.83 4.11
N GLY A 40 5.86 -9.57 4.78
CA GLY A 40 4.73 -10.51 4.82
C GLY A 40 4.11 -10.77 3.45
N VAL A 41 3.98 -9.73 2.62
CA VAL A 41 3.41 -9.87 1.27
C VAL A 41 4.37 -10.59 0.33
N VAL A 42 5.67 -10.28 0.37
CA VAL A 42 6.69 -11.01 -0.43
C VAL A 42 6.73 -12.49 -0.03
N LEU A 43 6.70 -12.79 1.27
CA LEU A 43 6.69 -14.18 1.75
C LEU A 43 5.43 -14.92 1.29
N THR A 44 4.25 -14.30 1.44
CA THR A 44 2.97 -14.88 1.01
C THR A 44 2.97 -15.20 -0.49
N PHE A 45 3.40 -14.27 -1.33
CA PHE A 45 3.47 -14.49 -2.78
C PHE A 45 4.48 -15.60 -3.13
N SER A 46 5.62 -15.64 -2.43
CA SER A 46 6.62 -16.71 -2.61
C SER A 46 6.04 -18.09 -2.27
N LEU A 47 5.26 -18.19 -1.19
CA LEU A 47 4.60 -19.44 -0.78
C LEU A 47 3.52 -19.90 -1.77
N LEU A 48 2.81 -18.95 -2.38
CA LEU A 48 1.77 -19.23 -3.37
C LEU A 48 2.31 -19.49 -4.78
N GLY A 49 3.64 -19.44 -4.98
CA GLY A 49 4.27 -19.64 -6.29
C GLY A 49 4.15 -18.45 -7.23
N PHE A 50 3.75 -17.27 -6.74
CA PHE A 50 3.73 -16.04 -7.52
C PHE A 50 5.06 -15.29 -7.40
N GLY A 51 5.52 -14.69 -8.51
CA GLY A 51 6.75 -13.92 -8.52
C GLY A 51 6.68 -12.63 -7.70
N SER A 52 7.83 -12.21 -7.14
CA SER A 52 7.95 -10.96 -6.36
C SER A 52 7.52 -9.71 -7.13
N LEU A 53 7.56 -9.75 -8.47
CA LEU A 53 7.11 -8.64 -9.31
C LEU A 53 5.60 -8.35 -9.14
N TYR A 54 4.75 -9.37 -9.13
CA TYR A 54 3.30 -9.19 -8.91
C TYR A 54 3.02 -8.59 -7.52
N ALA A 55 3.70 -9.11 -6.49
CA ALA A 55 3.63 -8.58 -5.14
C ALA A 55 4.01 -7.09 -5.08
N THR A 56 5.10 -6.72 -5.76
CA THR A 56 5.61 -5.35 -5.76
C THR A 56 4.68 -4.39 -6.50
N ILE A 57 4.06 -4.82 -7.60
CA ILE A 57 3.06 -4.02 -8.33
C ILE A 57 1.84 -3.76 -7.44
N ALA A 58 1.30 -4.81 -6.81
CA ALA A 58 0.15 -4.70 -5.92
C ALA A 58 0.44 -3.77 -4.72
N LEU A 59 1.59 -3.96 -4.05
CA LEU A 59 2.00 -3.11 -2.92
C LEU A 59 2.16 -1.64 -3.32
N ALA A 60 2.79 -1.37 -4.46
CA ALA A 60 2.92 -0.01 -4.95
C ALA A 60 1.53 0.61 -5.17
N ALA A 61 0.63 -0.10 -5.86
CA ALA A 61 -0.73 0.37 -6.09
C ALA A 61 -1.48 0.62 -4.79
N GLU A 62 -1.39 -0.28 -3.80
CA GLU A 62 -2.04 -0.15 -2.49
C GLU A 62 -1.63 1.12 -1.74
N TRP A 63 -0.32 1.43 -1.69
CA TRP A 63 0.16 2.60 -0.96
C TRP A 63 -0.17 3.91 -1.66
N TRP A 64 -0.05 3.97 -2.98
CA TRP A 64 -0.44 5.15 -3.73
C TRP A 64 -1.96 5.37 -3.70
N ALA A 65 -2.76 4.31 -3.83
CA ALA A 65 -4.21 4.36 -3.66
C ALA A 65 -4.60 4.88 -2.27
N LEU A 66 -3.92 4.40 -1.22
CA LEU A 66 -4.16 4.84 0.14
C LEU A 66 -3.91 6.34 0.28
N LEU A 67 -2.80 6.84 -0.25
CA LEU A 67 -2.48 8.28 -0.22
C LEU A 67 -3.51 9.10 -1.00
N LEU A 68 -3.91 8.65 -2.19
CA LEU A 68 -4.91 9.33 -3.01
C LEU A 68 -6.27 9.42 -2.30
N VAL A 69 -6.81 8.29 -1.84
CA VAL A 69 -8.14 8.21 -1.22
C VAL A 69 -8.18 8.88 0.16
N THR A 70 -7.05 8.99 0.84
CA THR A 70 -6.95 9.70 2.13
C THR A 70 -6.53 11.16 2.02
N GLY A 71 -6.12 11.63 0.83
CA GLY A 71 -5.56 12.96 0.62
C GLY A 71 -4.24 13.15 1.37
N PHE A 72 -3.31 12.21 1.22
CA PHE A 72 -2.00 12.15 1.88
C PHE A 72 -2.06 12.12 3.42
N ARG A 73 -3.18 11.65 3.97
CA ARG A 73 -3.40 11.53 5.42
C ARG A 73 -3.87 10.11 5.76
N PRO A 74 -2.98 9.09 5.69
CA PRO A 74 -3.35 7.68 5.81
C PRO A 74 -4.13 7.35 7.09
N LYS A 75 -3.89 8.10 8.18
CA LYS A 75 -4.69 8.02 9.42
C LYS A 75 -6.20 8.13 9.22
N ARG A 76 -6.67 8.80 8.17
CA ARG A 76 -8.10 8.98 7.89
C ARG A 76 -8.80 7.68 7.56
N LEU A 77 -8.09 6.68 7.05
CA LEU A 77 -8.65 5.34 6.87
C LEU A 77 -8.79 4.61 8.22
N LEU A 78 -7.83 4.79 9.13
CA LEU A 78 -7.81 4.11 10.44
C LEU A 78 -8.76 4.75 11.47
N VAL A 79 -8.83 6.07 11.52
CA VAL A 79 -9.53 6.81 12.60
C VAL A 79 -10.94 7.23 12.20
N THR A 80 -11.15 7.54 10.91
CA THR A 80 -12.41 8.09 10.38
C THR A 80 -12.93 7.32 9.17
N GLY A 81 -12.29 6.20 8.83
CA GLY A 81 -12.56 5.48 7.60
C GLY A 81 -13.76 4.58 7.78
N GLY A 82 -14.90 4.98 7.24
CA GLY A 82 -16.03 4.09 7.05
C GLY A 82 -15.85 3.17 5.83
N LEU A 83 -16.77 2.21 5.67
CA LEU A 83 -16.79 1.24 4.57
C LEU A 83 -16.66 1.90 3.19
N GLY A 84 -17.24 3.09 2.97
CA GLY A 84 -17.12 3.80 1.70
C GLY A 84 -15.69 4.19 1.34
N ARG A 85 -14.88 4.63 2.31
CA ARG A 85 -13.46 4.98 2.06
C ARG A 85 -12.62 3.73 1.86
N LEU A 86 -12.94 2.64 2.55
CA LEU A 86 -12.31 1.35 2.37
C LEU A 86 -12.61 0.80 0.96
N ALA A 87 -13.86 0.86 0.52
CA ALA A 87 -14.27 0.44 -0.81
C ALA A 87 -13.61 1.28 -1.91
N ALA A 88 -13.52 2.60 -1.73
CA ALA A 88 -12.81 3.47 -2.66
C ALA A 88 -11.32 3.12 -2.75
N TRP A 89 -10.67 2.89 -1.61
CA TRP A 89 -9.28 2.43 -1.58
C TRP A 89 -9.11 1.10 -2.31
N ALA A 90 -9.95 0.10 -2.01
CA ALA A 90 -9.90 -1.20 -2.67
C ALA A 90 -10.11 -1.09 -4.19
N ALA A 91 -11.09 -0.29 -4.63
CA ALA A 91 -11.35 -0.08 -6.05
C ALA A 91 -10.15 0.56 -6.79
N VAL A 92 -9.56 1.61 -6.21
CA VAL A 92 -8.38 2.28 -6.79
C VAL A 92 -7.17 1.35 -6.80
N THR A 93 -6.96 0.55 -5.74
CA THR A 93 -5.93 -0.47 -5.68
C THR A 93 -6.08 -1.50 -6.80
N VAL A 94 -7.29 -2.06 -6.98
CA VAL A 94 -7.57 -3.07 -8.00
C VAL A 94 -7.31 -2.51 -9.39
N LEU A 95 -7.85 -1.32 -9.69
CA LEU A 95 -7.64 -0.65 -10.97
C LEU A 95 -6.15 -0.37 -11.22
N GLY A 96 -5.46 0.22 -10.24
CA GLY A 96 -4.03 0.52 -10.35
C GLY A 96 -3.18 -0.73 -10.55
N THR A 97 -3.46 -1.80 -9.79
CA THR A 97 -2.75 -3.08 -9.92
C THR A 97 -2.97 -3.69 -11.29
N TRP A 98 -4.22 -3.73 -11.76
CA TRP A 98 -4.57 -4.30 -13.06
C TRP A 98 -3.90 -3.52 -14.20
N THR A 99 -4.00 -2.18 -14.19
CA THR A 99 -3.39 -1.33 -15.21
C THR A 99 -1.87 -1.43 -15.20
N ALA A 100 -1.22 -1.37 -14.03
CA ALA A 100 0.23 -1.50 -13.92
C ALA A 100 0.72 -2.87 -14.36
N THR A 101 0.00 -3.94 -14.02
CA THR A 101 0.30 -5.29 -14.50
C THR A 101 0.24 -5.35 -16.02
N ARG A 102 -0.83 -4.84 -16.64
CA ARG A 102 -0.94 -4.78 -18.11
C ARG A 102 0.24 -4.03 -18.72
N LEU A 103 0.58 -2.85 -18.20
CA LEU A 103 1.69 -2.04 -18.72
C LEU A 103 3.06 -2.72 -18.55
N VAL A 104 3.29 -3.43 -17.46
CA VAL A 104 4.60 -4.08 -17.20
C VAL A 104 4.78 -5.35 -18.04
N PHE A 105 3.71 -6.10 -18.30
CA PHE A 105 3.78 -7.39 -19.00
C PHE A 105 3.40 -7.31 -20.50
N GLN A 106 2.91 -6.17 -20.99
CA GLN A 106 2.67 -5.94 -22.42
C GLN A 106 3.82 -5.18 -23.11
N VAL A 107 4.86 -4.82 -22.36
CA VAL A 107 6.13 -4.27 -22.86
C VAL A 107 7.12 -5.41 -22.99
#